data_AF-A0A225V9Q1-F1
#
_entry.id   AF-A0A225V9Q1-F1
#
_cell.length_a   1.000
_cell.length_b   1.000
_cell.length_c   1.000
_cell.angle_alpha   90.00
_cell.angle_beta   90.00
_cell.angle_gamma   90.00
#
_symmetry.space_group_name_H-M   'P 1'
#
loop_
_entity.id
_entity.type
_entity.pdbx_description
1 polymer ?
#
loop_
_entity_poly.entity_id
_entity_poly.type
_entity_poly.pdbx_seq_one_letter_code
_entity_poly.pdbx_strand_id
1 'polypeptide(L)'
;MIDEVSHPTLNAKQRRKLRREHELEGCVAIKEEVKEEVVKVEPIAQQVEAATTLNAKERRRLARLAQQKTEVADAPNTEVAASTDGQELNAQQRRLLKRQAKRQAAGVEEKRPPKKHKKQAATGEEDSPKNRKSIHLTLFVGQLPFRATEASIRKHFAEAGEIKLRMLTDKKTKRFKGTAFIEVKDSKALGAALSRHHTLLQGRRINVELTASGGGNKSENRRTKIDLLRKKQSNVQVEKTKALIQNHIDGPEYKLQQEDVDDRMIDFLSWFDYETAKKALDEYNRCVRDSVINRKAFFMGILKRFRQTDGVE
;
A
#
# COMPACT_ATOMS: atom_id res chain seq x y z
N MET A 1 -58.22 18.33 8.29
CA MET A 1 -58.08 17.05 7.57
C MET A 1 -56.97 17.21 6.55
N ILE A 2 -55.73 16.91 6.92
CA ILE A 2 -54.65 16.53 6.00
C ILE A 2 -53.83 15.49 6.76
N ASP A 3 -53.85 14.26 6.25
CA ASP A 3 -53.33 13.05 6.88
C ASP A 3 -51.80 13.04 7.00
N GLU A 4 -51.30 12.64 8.17
CA GLU A 4 -49.90 12.25 8.40
C GLU A 4 -49.59 10.95 7.65
N VAL A 5 -48.75 11.03 6.62
CA VAL A 5 -48.20 9.84 5.95
C VAL A 5 -47.10 9.25 6.83
N SER A 6 -47.46 8.20 7.58
CA SER A 6 -46.54 7.34 8.33
C SER A 6 -45.56 6.64 7.39
N HIS A 7 -44.29 7.02 7.43
CA HIS A 7 -43.22 6.30 6.73
C HIS A 7 -42.76 5.08 7.55
N PRO A 8 -42.68 3.87 6.97
CA PRO A 8 -42.20 2.70 7.70
C PRO A 8 -40.70 2.83 7.98
N THR A 9 -40.31 2.70 9.24
CA THR A 9 -38.91 2.75 9.66
C THR A 9 -38.15 1.52 9.13
N LEU A 10 -37.40 1.70 8.03
CA LEU A 10 -36.59 0.64 7.42
C LEU A 10 -35.51 0.12 8.39
N ASN A 11 -35.45 -1.20 8.55
CA ASN A 11 -34.43 -1.89 9.35
C ASN A 11 -33.03 -1.70 8.72
N ALA A 12 -31.96 -1.73 9.55
CA ALA A 12 -30.57 -1.50 9.16
C ALA A 12 -30.11 -2.34 7.94
N LYS A 13 -30.66 -3.55 7.77
CA LYS A 13 -30.36 -4.41 6.62
C LYS A 13 -30.99 -3.90 5.32
N GLN A 14 -32.20 -3.34 5.39
CA GLN A 14 -32.90 -2.75 4.25
C GLN A 14 -32.26 -1.42 3.84
N ARG A 15 -31.83 -0.58 4.80
CA ARG A 15 -31.07 0.66 4.52
C ARG A 15 -29.76 0.40 3.77
N ARG A 16 -29.05 -0.69 4.11
CA ARG A 16 -27.83 -1.10 3.40
C ARG A 16 -28.10 -1.61 1.98
N LYS A 17 -29.24 -2.28 1.76
CA LYS A 17 -29.63 -2.76 0.42
C LYS A 17 -29.98 -1.59 -0.49
N LEU A 18 -30.81 -0.66 0.00
CA LEU A 18 -31.21 0.55 -0.72
C LEU A 18 -30.00 1.42 -1.09
N ARG A 19 -29.04 1.57 -0.16
CA ARG A 19 -27.80 2.31 -0.43
C ARG A 19 -26.94 1.64 -1.52
N ARG A 20 -26.92 0.31 -1.56
CA ARG A 20 -26.16 -0.46 -2.56
C ARG A 20 -26.85 -0.48 -3.93
N GLU A 21 -28.18 -0.47 -3.96
CA GLU A 21 -28.98 -0.33 -5.19
C GLU A 21 -28.78 1.07 -5.79
N HIS A 22 -28.83 2.14 -4.97
CA HIS A 22 -28.58 3.51 -5.42
C HIS A 22 -27.12 3.77 -5.84
N GLU A 23 -26.16 3.06 -5.23
CA GLU A 23 -24.73 3.12 -5.60
C GLU A 23 -24.45 2.33 -6.89
N LEU A 24 -25.23 1.27 -7.16
CA LEU A 24 -25.19 0.53 -8.43
C LEU A 24 -25.83 1.34 -9.57
N GLU A 25 -26.97 1.99 -9.33
CA GLU A 25 -27.62 2.88 -10.31
C GLU A 25 -26.72 4.06 -10.69
N GLY A 26 -26.07 4.71 -9.71
CA GLY A 26 -25.09 5.76 -10.00
C GLY A 26 -23.87 5.27 -10.79
N CYS A 27 -23.44 4.02 -10.57
CA CYS A 27 -22.33 3.41 -11.31
C CYS A 27 -22.70 3.00 -12.74
N VAL A 28 -24.00 2.75 -13.00
CA VAL A 28 -24.54 2.47 -14.34
C VAL A 28 -24.69 3.77 -15.12
N ALA A 29 -25.19 4.84 -14.51
CA ALA A 29 -25.30 6.17 -15.14
C ALA A 29 -23.92 6.71 -15.59
N ILE A 30 -22.90 6.59 -14.72
CA ILE A 30 -21.52 6.99 -15.07
C ILE A 30 -20.96 6.16 -16.26
N LYS A 31 -21.37 4.89 -16.40
CA LYS A 31 -20.95 4.05 -17.53
C LYS A 31 -21.68 4.37 -18.83
N GLU A 32 -22.91 4.88 -18.76
CA GLU A 32 -23.65 5.32 -19.93
C GLU A 32 -23.13 6.69 -20.42
N GLU A 33 -22.85 7.63 -19.51
CA GLU A 33 -22.22 8.92 -19.87
C GLU A 33 -20.83 8.73 -20.50
N VAL A 34 -20.00 7.83 -19.95
CA VAL A 34 -18.67 7.51 -20.52
C VAL A 34 -18.77 6.77 -21.86
N LYS A 35 -19.88 6.06 -22.13
CA LYS A 35 -20.12 5.45 -23.44
C LYS A 35 -20.53 6.47 -24.49
N GLU A 36 -21.32 7.47 -24.11
CA GLU A 36 -21.79 8.50 -25.04
C GLU A 36 -20.67 9.45 -25.48
N GLU A 37 -19.70 9.71 -24.61
CA GLU A 37 -18.53 10.55 -24.91
C GLU A 37 -17.51 9.84 -25.84
N VAL A 38 -17.44 8.50 -25.82
CA VAL A 38 -16.48 7.71 -26.60
C VAL A 38 -16.92 7.48 -28.06
N VAL A 39 -18.19 7.70 -28.42
CA VAL A 39 -18.73 7.41 -29.77
C VAL A 39 -18.39 8.50 -30.81
N LYS A 40 -17.80 9.64 -30.41
CA LYS A 40 -17.57 10.79 -31.33
C LYS A 40 -16.21 10.83 -32.04
N VAL A 41 -15.44 9.74 -32.10
CA VAL A 41 -14.19 9.73 -32.87
C VAL A 41 -14.01 8.43 -33.66
N GLU A 42 -14.17 8.51 -34.97
CA GLU A 42 -13.74 7.50 -35.96
C GLU A 42 -13.22 8.20 -37.23
N PRO A 43 -12.44 7.54 -38.12
CA PRO A 43 -11.37 6.57 -37.84
C PRO A 43 -10.13 6.77 -38.75
N ILE A 44 -8.92 6.41 -38.31
CA ILE A 44 -7.81 6.02 -39.21
C ILE A 44 -7.08 4.80 -38.64
N ALA A 45 -6.92 3.79 -39.49
CA ALA A 45 -6.43 2.45 -39.24
C ALA A 45 -4.97 2.37 -38.77
N GLN A 46 -4.65 1.43 -37.87
CA GLN A 46 -3.94 0.19 -38.23
C GLN A 46 -3.68 -0.68 -36.98
N GLN A 47 -4.06 -1.96 -37.11
CA GLN A 47 -3.79 -3.04 -36.18
C GLN A 47 -2.41 -3.62 -36.44
N VAL A 48 -1.53 -3.56 -35.44
CA VAL A 48 -0.56 -4.57 -34.95
C VAL A 48 0.26 -3.89 -33.84
N GLU A 49 0.82 -4.65 -32.89
CA GLU A 49 1.58 -4.19 -31.69
C GLU A 49 0.81 -4.19 -30.35
N ALA A 50 0.25 -5.35 -29.98
CA ALA A 50 -0.10 -5.65 -28.58
C ALA A 50 0.46 -7.02 -28.13
N ALA A 51 1.66 -7.38 -28.61
CA ALA A 51 2.29 -8.68 -28.33
C ALA A 51 3.68 -8.59 -27.70
N THR A 52 4.09 -7.43 -27.20
CA THR A 52 5.47 -7.18 -26.72
C THR A 52 5.58 -6.77 -25.25
N THR A 53 4.65 -7.13 -24.36
CA THR A 53 4.87 -6.98 -22.91
C THR A 53 4.22 -8.08 -22.05
N LEU A 54 4.33 -9.36 -22.45
CA LEU A 54 3.88 -10.48 -21.61
C LEU A 54 5.02 -11.45 -21.32
N ASN A 55 5.26 -11.69 -20.02
CA ASN A 55 6.28 -12.58 -19.51
C ASN A 55 5.95 -14.04 -19.89
N ALA A 56 6.95 -14.90 -20.11
CA ALA A 56 6.78 -16.27 -20.64
C ALA A 56 5.77 -17.13 -19.84
N LYS A 57 5.63 -16.84 -18.55
CA LYS A 57 4.66 -17.51 -17.66
C LYS A 57 3.20 -17.11 -17.94
N GLU A 58 2.95 -15.88 -18.37
CA GLU A 58 1.62 -15.36 -18.69
C GLU A 58 1.13 -15.88 -20.04
N ARG A 59 2.03 -15.97 -21.03
CA ARG A 59 1.74 -16.60 -22.33
C ARG A 59 1.29 -18.05 -22.18
N ARG A 60 1.99 -18.84 -21.36
CA ARG A 60 1.62 -20.24 -21.07
C ARG A 60 0.28 -20.36 -20.34
N ARG A 61 -0.03 -19.43 -19.44
CA ARG A 61 -1.30 -19.43 -18.70
C ARG A 61 -2.49 -19.11 -19.61
N LEU A 62 -2.34 -18.14 -20.51
CA LEU A 62 -3.37 -17.77 -21.48
C LEU A 62 -3.62 -18.87 -22.51
N ALA A 63 -2.57 -19.52 -23.02
CA ALA A 63 -2.72 -20.66 -23.93
C ALA A 63 -3.48 -21.82 -23.28
N ARG A 64 -3.19 -22.11 -22.01
CA ARG A 64 -3.86 -23.17 -21.25
C ARG A 64 -5.33 -22.84 -20.93
N LEU A 65 -5.64 -21.58 -20.68
CA LEU A 65 -7.01 -21.10 -20.48
C LEU A 65 -7.83 -21.12 -21.77
N ALA A 66 -7.20 -20.87 -22.93
CA ALA A 66 -7.86 -20.95 -24.22
C ALA A 66 -8.23 -22.40 -24.58
N GLN A 67 -7.31 -23.34 -24.38
CA GLN A 67 -7.57 -24.78 -24.60
C GLN A 67 -8.66 -25.33 -23.69
N GLN A 68 -8.71 -24.87 -22.43
CA GLN A 68 -9.74 -25.30 -21.48
C GLN A 68 -11.13 -24.71 -21.80
N LYS A 69 -11.22 -23.69 -22.65
CA LYS A 69 -12.47 -23.04 -23.04
C LYS A 69 -13.08 -23.62 -24.31
N THR A 70 -12.28 -24.29 -25.13
CA THR A 70 -12.73 -24.96 -26.37
C THR A 70 -13.27 -26.37 -26.13
N GLU A 71 -12.95 -27.02 -25.01
CA GLU A 71 -13.35 -28.41 -24.74
C GLU A 71 -14.73 -28.57 -24.07
N VAL A 72 -15.45 -27.48 -23.74
CA VAL A 72 -16.71 -27.56 -22.96
C VAL A 72 -17.96 -27.13 -23.76
N ALA A 73 -17.88 -27.09 -25.09
CA ALA A 73 -19.00 -26.67 -25.92
C ALA A 73 -19.16 -27.53 -27.19
N ASP A 74 -19.60 -28.77 -27.04
CA ASP A 74 -20.49 -29.45 -28.00
C ASP A 74 -21.29 -30.58 -27.32
N ALA A 75 -22.55 -30.78 -27.71
CA ALA A 75 -23.67 -31.44 -27.00
C ALA A 75 -23.75 -32.99 -27.23
N PRO A 76 -24.85 -33.77 -26.96
CA PRO A 76 -26.10 -33.61 -26.18
C PRO A 76 -26.45 -34.81 -25.23
N ASN A 77 -27.64 -34.77 -24.59
CA ASN A 77 -28.23 -35.77 -23.67
C ASN A 77 -28.50 -37.16 -24.29
N THR A 78 -28.26 -38.26 -23.53
CA THR A 78 -29.08 -39.51 -23.51
C THR A 78 -28.75 -40.32 -22.24
N GLU A 79 -29.77 -40.79 -21.52
CA GLU A 79 -29.67 -41.71 -20.39
C GLU A 79 -29.33 -43.14 -20.87
N VAL A 80 -28.37 -43.84 -20.24
CA VAL A 80 -28.50 -45.20 -19.67
C VAL A 80 -27.13 -45.81 -19.30
N ALA A 81 -27.14 -46.56 -18.19
CA ALA A 81 -26.33 -47.74 -17.88
C ALA A 81 -24.86 -47.60 -17.44
N ALA A 82 -24.55 -48.45 -16.47
CA ALA A 82 -23.32 -48.58 -15.69
C ALA A 82 -22.13 -49.16 -16.47
N SER A 83 -20.91 -48.77 -16.08
CA SER A 83 -19.77 -49.65 -15.77
C SER A 83 -18.48 -48.84 -15.54
N THR A 84 -17.49 -49.49 -14.93
CA THR A 84 -16.43 -48.96 -14.08
C THR A 84 -15.09 -48.69 -14.79
N ASP A 85 -14.24 -47.98 -14.05
CA ASP A 85 -12.76 -48.04 -14.01
C ASP A 85 -11.92 -47.01 -14.77
N GLY A 86 -11.03 -46.35 -14.00
CA GLY A 86 -9.70 -45.96 -14.48
C GLY A 86 -9.40 -44.48 -14.71
N GLN A 87 -9.50 -43.61 -13.71
CA GLN A 87 -8.80 -42.31 -13.73
C GLN A 87 -7.94 -42.13 -12.47
N GLU A 88 -6.62 -41.96 -12.66
CA GLU A 88 -5.65 -41.71 -11.59
C GLU A 88 -5.92 -40.36 -10.90
N LEU A 89 -6.45 -40.41 -9.68
CA LEU A 89 -6.79 -39.21 -8.90
C LEU A 89 -5.55 -38.49 -8.36
N ASN A 90 -5.53 -37.16 -8.50
CA ASN A 90 -4.51 -36.28 -7.94
C ASN A 90 -4.38 -36.47 -6.41
N ALA A 91 -3.16 -36.37 -5.87
CA ALA A 91 -2.84 -36.60 -4.45
C ALA A 91 -3.74 -35.84 -3.45
N GLN A 92 -4.26 -34.67 -3.83
CA GLN A 92 -5.22 -33.91 -3.01
C GLN A 92 -6.62 -34.56 -2.98
N GLN A 93 -7.10 -35.08 -4.10
CA GLN A 93 -8.40 -35.77 -4.20
C GLN A 93 -8.38 -37.09 -3.42
N ARG A 94 -7.28 -37.86 -3.50
CA ARG A 94 -7.11 -39.09 -2.70
C ARG A 94 -7.19 -38.82 -1.19
N ARG A 95 -6.62 -37.71 -0.71
CA ARG A 95 -6.68 -37.31 0.70
C ARG A 95 -8.09 -36.89 1.12
N LEU A 96 -8.82 -36.16 0.28
CA LEU A 96 -10.17 -35.72 0.58
C LEU A 96 -11.14 -36.92 0.65
N LEU A 97 -11.03 -37.84 -0.32
CA LEU A 97 -11.82 -39.07 -0.37
C LEU A 97 -11.50 -39.98 0.81
N LYS A 98 -10.23 -40.14 1.20
CA LYS A 98 -9.85 -40.90 2.40
C LYS A 98 -10.42 -40.26 3.68
N ARG A 99 -10.49 -38.92 3.75
CA ARG A 99 -11.11 -38.20 4.88
C ARG A 99 -12.62 -38.33 4.90
N GLN A 100 -13.27 -38.35 3.73
CA GLN A 100 -14.72 -38.54 3.60
C GLN A 100 -15.12 -39.99 3.90
N ALA A 101 -14.40 -40.97 3.36
CA ALA A 101 -14.61 -42.39 3.66
C ALA A 101 -14.40 -42.69 5.15
N LYS A 102 -13.40 -42.07 5.80
CA LYS A 102 -13.21 -42.19 7.25
C LYS A 102 -14.33 -41.56 8.08
N ARG A 103 -14.99 -40.52 7.56
CA ARG A 103 -16.16 -39.89 8.20
C ARG A 103 -17.44 -40.71 8.01
N GLN A 104 -17.59 -41.35 6.85
CA GLN A 104 -18.72 -42.23 6.55
C GLN A 104 -18.62 -43.57 7.29
N ALA A 105 -17.43 -44.18 7.34
CA ALA A 105 -17.18 -45.40 8.11
C ALA A 105 -17.30 -45.21 9.63
N ALA A 106 -17.21 -43.97 10.12
CA ALA A 106 -17.34 -43.66 11.54
C ALA A 106 -18.78 -43.43 12.01
N GLY A 107 -19.79 -43.45 11.12
CA GLY A 107 -21.21 -43.48 11.49
C GLY A 107 -21.63 -42.52 12.60
N VAL A 108 -21.26 -41.23 12.52
CA VAL A 108 -21.65 -40.22 13.53
C VAL A 108 -22.69 -39.27 12.94
N GLU A 109 -23.93 -39.44 13.40
CA GLU A 109 -25.04 -38.51 13.25
C GLU A 109 -24.83 -37.25 14.13
N GLU A 110 -25.29 -36.11 13.63
CA GLU A 110 -24.94 -34.77 14.09
C GLU A 110 -25.69 -34.36 15.38
N LYS A 111 -25.00 -34.33 16.53
CA LYS A 111 -25.37 -33.45 17.67
C LYS A 111 -24.14 -32.81 18.31
N ARG A 112 -24.05 -31.49 18.23
CA ARG A 112 -23.01 -30.66 18.87
C ARG A 112 -23.20 -30.67 20.40
N PRO A 113 -22.17 -30.93 21.23
CA PRO A 113 -22.29 -30.79 22.67
C PRO A 113 -22.21 -29.29 23.11
N PRO A 114 -22.92 -28.91 24.19
CA PRO A 114 -23.08 -27.53 24.62
C PRO A 114 -21.82 -26.96 25.29
N LYS A 115 -21.58 -25.66 25.10
CA LYS A 115 -20.53 -24.90 25.81
C LYS A 115 -20.87 -24.82 27.29
N LYS A 116 -19.97 -25.31 28.15
CA LYS A 116 -20.05 -25.16 29.62
C LYS A 116 -20.03 -23.68 30.01
N HIS A 117 -21.07 -23.23 30.69
CA HIS A 117 -21.03 -22.03 31.53
C HIS A 117 -20.12 -22.29 32.73
N LYS A 118 -19.15 -21.41 32.98
CA LYS A 118 -18.53 -21.24 34.30
C LYS A 118 -18.58 -19.74 34.65
N LYS A 119 -18.97 -19.52 35.91
CA LYS A 119 -19.50 -18.29 36.52
C LYS A 119 -18.60 -17.07 36.40
N GLN A 120 -19.27 -15.92 36.33
CA GLN A 120 -18.73 -14.58 36.58
C GLN A 120 -18.33 -14.44 38.06
N ALA A 121 -17.23 -13.74 38.30
CA ALA A 121 -17.00 -12.96 39.51
C ALA A 121 -16.36 -11.63 39.06
N ALA A 122 -16.93 -10.53 39.55
CA ALA A 122 -16.80 -9.16 39.07
C ALA A 122 -15.47 -8.49 39.44
N THR A 123 -14.99 -7.56 38.59
CA THR A 123 -14.73 -6.13 38.90
C THR A 123 -13.92 -5.46 37.78
N GLY A 124 -14.32 -4.24 37.39
CA GLY A 124 -13.57 -3.33 36.53
C GLY A 124 -14.09 -3.18 35.10
N GLU A 125 -15.09 -2.33 34.91
CA GLU A 125 -15.49 -1.81 33.60
C GLU A 125 -14.40 -0.86 33.05
N GLU A 126 -13.80 -1.20 31.92
CA GLU A 126 -13.43 -0.20 30.92
C GLU A 126 -13.83 -0.70 29.53
N ASP A 127 -14.60 0.15 28.87
CA ASP A 127 -15.26 -0.03 27.60
C ASP A 127 -14.22 -0.14 26.46
N SER A 128 -13.96 -1.36 25.99
CA SER A 128 -13.06 -1.61 24.85
C SER A 128 -13.88 -1.95 23.60
N PRO A 129 -13.93 -1.08 22.57
CA PRO A 129 -14.65 -1.38 21.33
C PRO A 129 -13.84 -2.41 20.55
N LYS A 130 -14.15 -3.69 20.79
CA LYS A 130 -13.68 -4.80 19.96
C LYS A 130 -14.26 -4.60 18.56
N ASN A 131 -13.36 -4.44 17.58
CA ASN A 131 -13.59 -4.38 16.13
C ASN A 131 -13.52 -2.99 15.45
N ARG A 132 -12.66 -2.09 15.91
CA ARG A 132 -11.92 -1.24 14.97
C ARG A 132 -10.64 -1.99 14.63
N LYS A 133 -10.36 -2.22 13.34
CA LYS A 133 -9.02 -2.67 12.91
C LYS A 133 -8.03 -1.70 13.54
N SER A 134 -7.30 -2.11 14.58
CA SER A 134 -6.35 -1.22 15.25
C SER A 134 -5.38 -0.75 14.17
N ILE A 135 -5.41 0.55 13.88
CA ILE A 135 -4.41 1.13 12.99
C ILE A 135 -3.11 0.90 13.73
N HIS A 136 -2.24 0.07 13.16
CA HIS A 136 -0.98 -0.24 13.81
C HIS A 136 -0.10 1.01 13.68
N LEU A 137 0.00 1.75 14.76
CA LEU A 137 0.78 2.98 14.87
C LEU A 137 2.25 2.66 15.16
N THR A 138 2.82 1.74 14.39
CA THR A 138 4.21 1.31 14.54
C THR A 138 4.97 1.58 13.26
N LEU A 139 6.15 2.18 13.40
CA LEU A 139 7.08 2.51 12.34
C LEU A 139 8.33 1.65 12.48
N PHE A 140 8.90 1.28 11.35
CA PHE A 140 10.25 0.74 11.26
C PHE A 140 11.21 1.88 10.99
N VAL A 141 12.29 1.96 11.77
CA VAL A 141 13.40 2.88 11.53
C VAL A 141 14.64 2.08 11.23
N GLY A 142 15.20 2.27 10.03
CA GLY A 142 16.40 1.62 9.54
C GLY A 142 17.53 2.61 9.28
N GLN A 143 18.70 2.05 8.94
CA GLN A 143 19.91 2.81 8.61
C GLN A 143 20.40 3.71 9.74
N LEU A 144 20.04 3.41 10.99
CA LEU A 144 20.54 4.15 12.14
C LEU A 144 22.05 3.91 12.30
N PRO A 145 22.83 4.95 12.68
CA PRO A 145 24.21 4.81 13.12
C PRO A 145 24.32 3.76 14.24
N PHE A 146 25.37 2.94 14.22
CA PHE A 146 25.59 1.94 15.28
C PHE A 146 25.86 2.57 16.65
N ARG A 147 26.26 3.85 16.67
CA ARG A 147 26.48 4.67 17.87
C ARG A 147 25.22 5.42 18.32
N ALA A 148 24.10 5.29 17.61
CA ALA A 148 22.87 5.96 17.98
C ALA A 148 22.37 5.43 19.33
N THR A 149 22.07 6.35 20.25
CA THR A 149 21.47 6.05 21.56
C THR A 149 19.97 6.26 21.52
N GLU A 150 19.24 5.65 22.45
CA GLU A 150 17.81 5.89 22.59
C GLU A 150 17.49 7.38 22.76
N ALA A 151 18.28 8.12 23.54
CA ALA A 151 18.13 9.56 23.73
C ALA A 151 18.27 10.34 22.40
N SER A 152 19.26 9.98 21.56
CA SER A 152 19.44 10.62 20.26
C SER A 152 18.26 10.38 19.32
N ILE A 153 17.69 9.17 19.34
CA ILE A 153 16.52 8.83 18.53
C ILE A 153 15.29 9.56 19.05
N ARG A 154 15.05 9.55 20.37
CA ARG A 154 13.91 10.29 20.97
C ARG A 154 13.97 11.78 20.66
N LYS A 155 15.17 12.40 20.75
CA LYS A 155 15.37 13.81 20.38
C LYS A 155 15.03 14.05 18.91
N HIS A 156 15.46 13.16 18.02
CA HIS A 156 15.22 13.28 16.57
C HIS A 156 13.75 13.18 16.17
N PHE A 157 12.95 12.43 16.95
CA PHE A 157 11.52 12.23 16.74
C PHE A 157 10.65 13.02 17.72
N ALA A 158 11.19 14.07 18.36
CA ALA A 158 10.48 14.83 19.38
C ALA A 158 9.15 15.45 18.89
N GLU A 159 9.08 15.83 17.61
CA GLU A 159 7.86 16.35 16.97
C GLU A 159 6.70 15.33 16.93
N ALA A 160 7.02 14.03 16.95
CA ALA A 160 6.01 12.98 17.05
C ALA A 160 5.43 12.85 18.47
N GLY A 161 5.96 13.60 19.44
CA GLY A 161 5.52 13.57 20.83
C GLY A 161 6.02 12.34 21.57
N GLU A 162 5.15 11.75 22.40
CA GLU A 162 5.51 10.60 23.21
C GLU A 162 5.60 9.33 22.36
N ILE A 163 6.80 8.76 22.31
CA ILE A 163 7.10 7.54 21.54
C ILE A 163 7.60 6.41 22.43
N LYS A 164 7.19 5.18 22.11
CA LYS A 164 7.81 3.96 22.66
C LYS A 164 8.84 3.43 21.68
N LEU A 165 10.09 3.31 22.11
CA LEU A 165 11.19 2.86 21.27
C LEU A 165 11.55 1.41 21.57
N ARG A 166 11.73 0.59 20.52
CA ARG A 166 12.30 -0.75 20.62
C ARG A 166 13.50 -0.88 19.68
N MET A 167 14.71 -0.73 20.23
CA MET A 167 15.96 -0.90 19.49
C MET A 167 16.25 -2.39 19.27
N LEU A 168 16.62 -2.78 18.05
CA LEU A 168 17.01 -4.15 17.74
C LEU A 168 18.50 -4.34 18.01
N THR A 169 18.80 -5.25 18.92
CA THR A 169 20.16 -5.71 19.21
C THR A 169 20.36 -7.13 18.70
N ASP A 170 21.59 -7.46 18.33
CA ASP A 170 21.96 -8.85 18.08
C ASP A 170 21.88 -9.66 19.38
N LYS A 171 21.41 -10.91 19.29
CA LYS A 171 21.24 -11.79 20.45
C LYS A 171 22.57 -12.26 21.02
N LYS A 172 23.58 -12.48 20.15
CA LYS A 172 24.89 -12.99 20.53
C LYS A 172 25.80 -11.88 21.05
N THR A 173 25.98 -10.83 20.24
CA THR A 173 26.92 -9.75 20.58
C THR A 173 26.31 -8.64 21.43
N LYS A 174 24.97 -8.62 21.60
CA LYS A 174 24.21 -7.53 22.26
C LYS A 174 24.43 -6.15 21.64
N ARG A 175 25.10 -6.07 20.48
CA ARG A 175 25.36 -4.82 19.77
C ARG A 175 24.11 -4.35 19.05
N PHE A 176 23.94 -3.04 18.96
CA PHE A 176 22.85 -2.42 18.22
C PHE A 176 22.98 -2.71 16.72
N LYS A 177 21.86 -3.11 16.08
CA LYS A 177 21.83 -3.52 14.67
C LYS A 177 21.64 -2.33 13.71
N GLY A 178 21.47 -1.11 14.20
CA GLY A 178 21.14 0.04 13.36
C GLY A 178 19.67 0.06 12.91
N THR A 179 18.80 -0.66 13.62
CA THR A 179 17.36 -0.68 13.34
C THR A 179 16.54 -0.61 14.62
N ALA A 180 15.39 0.06 14.57
CA ALA A 180 14.49 0.20 15.70
C ALA A 180 13.02 0.17 15.24
N PHE A 181 12.12 -0.08 16.17
CA PHE A 181 10.68 0.16 15.98
C PHE A 181 10.25 1.30 16.87
N ILE A 182 9.40 2.17 16.34
CA ILE A 182 8.79 3.28 17.07
C ILE A 182 7.28 3.02 17.10
N GLU A 183 6.70 2.97 18.28
CA GLU A 183 5.24 2.95 18.47
C GLU A 183 4.79 4.33 18.95
N VAL A 184 3.78 4.87 18.27
CA VAL A 184 3.20 6.20 18.55
C VAL A 184 1.74 6.05 18.95
N LYS A 185 1.21 7.03 19.70
CA LYS A 185 -0.18 7.00 20.20
C LYS A 185 -1.21 7.50 19.18
N ASP A 186 -0.82 8.45 18.34
CA ASP A 186 -1.74 9.18 17.46
C ASP A 186 -1.38 9.08 15.97
N SER A 187 -2.38 9.26 15.11
CA SER A 187 -2.16 9.35 13.66
C SER A 187 -1.37 10.62 13.28
N LYS A 188 -1.48 11.70 14.04
CA LYS A 188 -0.68 12.92 13.83
C LYS A 188 0.79 12.65 14.12
N ALA A 189 1.07 11.99 15.24
CA ALA A 189 2.41 11.53 15.61
C ALA A 189 3.00 10.57 14.56
N LEU A 190 2.18 9.70 13.97
CA LEU A 190 2.61 8.83 12.86
C LEU A 190 3.05 9.64 11.63
N GLY A 191 2.28 10.65 11.25
CA GLY A 191 2.62 11.55 10.14
C GLY A 191 3.90 12.33 10.39
N ALA A 192 4.06 12.88 11.61
CA ALA A 192 5.27 13.59 12.02
C ALA A 192 6.50 12.69 12.08
N ALA A 193 6.35 11.42 12.49
CA ALA A 193 7.46 10.49 12.44
C ALA A 193 7.83 10.11 10.99
N LEU A 194 6.83 9.93 10.12
CA LEU A 194 7.06 9.64 8.69
C LEU A 194 7.71 10.81 7.94
N SER A 195 7.46 12.07 8.32
CA SER A 195 8.13 13.22 7.70
C SER A 195 9.63 13.26 7.99
N ARG A 196 10.12 12.54 9.01
CA ARG A 196 11.56 12.38 9.30
C ARG A 196 12.25 11.36 8.40
N HIS A 197 11.57 10.78 7.42
CA HIS A 197 12.20 9.90 6.43
C HIS A 197 13.30 10.64 5.65
N HIS A 198 14.45 9.99 5.43
CA HIS A 198 15.65 10.53 4.77
C HIS A 198 16.39 11.68 5.48
N THR A 199 15.92 12.11 6.65
CA THR A 199 16.67 13.09 7.46
C THR A 199 18.00 12.52 7.97
N LEU A 200 18.94 13.41 8.29
CA LEU A 200 20.25 13.04 8.81
C LEU A 200 20.22 12.80 10.32
N LEU A 201 20.79 11.68 10.75
CA LEU A 201 21.12 11.41 12.16
C LEU A 201 22.61 11.03 12.24
N GLN A 202 23.41 11.88 12.92
CA GLN A 202 24.86 11.69 13.07
C GLN A 202 25.59 11.43 11.73
N GLY A 203 25.27 12.21 10.69
CA GLY A 203 25.89 12.08 9.36
C GLY A 203 25.41 10.89 8.54
N ARG A 204 24.28 10.27 8.92
CA ARG A 204 23.69 9.16 8.18
C ARG A 204 22.20 9.41 7.93
N ARG A 205 21.76 9.27 6.68
CA ARG A 205 20.33 9.33 6.34
C ARG A 205 19.60 8.13 6.91
N ILE A 206 18.49 8.39 7.60
CA ILE A 206 17.67 7.33 8.21
C ILE A 206 16.48 6.97 7.32
N ASN A 207 16.05 5.71 7.39
CA ASN A 207 14.85 5.25 6.69
C ASN A 207 13.72 5.04 7.69
N VAL A 208 12.64 5.81 7.57
CA VAL A 208 11.42 5.64 8.37
C VAL A 208 10.31 5.07 7.50
N GLU A 209 9.79 3.89 7.80
CA GLU A 209 8.80 3.19 6.97
C GLU A 209 7.64 2.66 7.81
N LEU A 210 6.46 2.54 7.21
CA LEU A 210 5.34 1.84 7.84
C LEU A 210 5.64 0.34 7.94
N THR A 211 5.42 -0.25 9.13
CA THR A 211 5.60 -1.69 9.29
C THR A 211 4.34 -2.47 8.93
N ALA A 212 4.50 -3.61 8.29
CA ALA A 212 3.46 -4.64 8.30
C ALA A 212 3.51 -5.37 9.65
N SER A 213 2.37 -5.53 10.32
CA SER A 213 2.27 -6.40 11.50
C SER A 213 1.98 -7.84 11.07
N GLY A 214 2.60 -8.81 11.77
CA GLY A 214 2.41 -10.23 11.53
C GLY A 214 3.20 -10.81 10.34
N GLY A 215 3.45 -12.12 10.41
CA GLY A 215 4.25 -12.87 9.43
C GLY A 215 5.75 -12.79 9.70
N GLY A 216 6.43 -13.93 9.76
CA GLY A 216 7.89 -13.97 9.84
C GLY A 216 8.55 -13.37 8.59
N ASN A 217 9.85 -13.10 8.65
CA ASN A 217 10.62 -12.47 7.55
C ASN A 217 10.53 -13.21 6.20
N LYS A 218 10.15 -14.49 6.20
CA LYS A 218 9.99 -15.33 5.00
C LYS A 218 8.59 -15.27 4.38
N SER A 219 7.65 -14.55 5.00
CA SER A 219 6.28 -14.47 4.49
C SER A 219 6.23 -13.61 3.23
N GLU A 220 5.86 -14.21 2.10
CA GLU A 220 5.66 -13.52 0.83
C GLU A 220 4.60 -12.42 0.93
N ASN A 221 3.46 -12.73 1.57
CA ASN A 221 2.39 -11.75 1.82
C ASN A 221 2.85 -10.53 2.64
N ARG A 222 3.79 -10.73 3.56
CA ARG A 222 4.38 -9.63 4.33
C ARG A 222 5.27 -8.76 3.43
N ARG A 223 6.09 -9.38 2.59
CA ARG A 223 6.99 -8.67 1.66
C ARG A 223 6.19 -7.82 0.69
N THR A 224 5.18 -8.40 0.03
CA THR A 224 4.32 -7.67 -0.91
C THR A 224 3.58 -6.51 -0.24
N LYS A 225 3.14 -6.68 1.00
CA LYS A 225 2.52 -5.58 1.78
C LYS A 225 3.52 -4.47 2.09
N ILE A 226 4.74 -4.80 2.49
CA ILE A 226 5.79 -3.81 2.76
C ILE A 226 6.16 -3.06 1.47
N ASP A 227 6.31 -3.78 0.35
CA ASP A 227 6.63 -3.18 -0.95
C ASP A 227 5.53 -2.21 -1.40
N LEU A 228 4.26 -2.57 -1.21
CA LEU A 228 3.13 -1.70 -1.46
C LEU A 228 3.13 -0.45 -0.56
N LEU A 229 3.46 -0.59 0.73
CA LEU A 229 3.56 0.53 1.66
C LEU A 229 4.70 1.48 1.27
N ARG A 230 5.86 0.94 0.87
CA ARG A 230 6.99 1.72 0.36
C ARG A 230 6.64 2.46 -0.91
N LYS A 231 5.97 1.81 -1.87
CA LYS A 231 5.52 2.45 -3.10
C LYS A 231 4.55 3.60 -2.81
N LYS A 232 3.58 3.39 -1.91
CA LYS A 232 2.68 4.47 -1.47
C LYS A 232 3.44 5.63 -0.84
N GLN A 233 4.39 5.34 0.04
CA GLN A 233 5.21 6.37 0.69
C GLN A 233 6.06 7.14 -0.33
N SER A 234 6.71 6.45 -1.27
CA SER A 234 7.48 7.05 -2.35
C SER A 234 6.61 7.96 -3.22
N ASN A 235 5.41 7.53 -3.59
CA ASN A 235 4.48 8.36 -4.36
C ASN A 235 4.10 9.62 -3.60
N VAL A 236 3.78 9.51 -2.30
CA VAL A 236 3.49 10.69 -1.46
C VAL A 236 4.69 11.65 -1.40
N GLN A 237 5.92 11.13 -1.34
CA GLN A 237 7.12 11.96 -1.34
C GLN A 237 7.33 12.69 -2.68
N VAL A 238 7.11 12.00 -3.81
CA VAL A 238 7.17 12.60 -5.15
C VAL A 238 6.13 13.71 -5.29
N GLU A 239 4.88 13.46 -4.89
CA GLU A 239 3.82 14.48 -4.97
C GLU A 239 4.10 15.70 -4.08
N LYS A 240 4.63 15.50 -2.87
CA LYS A 240 5.11 16.60 -2.02
C LYS A 240 6.24 17.39 -2.68
N THR A 241 7.15 16.70 -3.36
CA THR A 241 8.28 17.32 -4.05
C THR A 241 7.79 18.15 -5.24
N LYS A 242 6.85 17.63 -6.03
CA LYS A 242 6.21 18.39 -7.12
C LYS A 242 5.49 19.63 -6.60
N ALA A 243 4.71 19.50 -5.53
CA ALA A 243 4.04 20.64 -4.90
C ALA A 243 5.04 21.69 -4.40
N LEU A 244 6.17 21.25 -3.83
CA LEU A 244 7.25 22.14 -3.40
C LEU A 244 7.84 22.90 -4.59
N ILE A 245 8.12 22.21 -5.70
CA ILE A 245 8.64 22.82 -6.93
C ILE A 245 7.63 23.82 -7.49
N GLN A 246 6.36 23.45 -7.59
CA GLN A 246 5.30 24.32 -8.12
C GLN A 246 5.19 25.62 -7.32
N ASN A 247 5.24 25.55 -5.99
CA ASN A 247 5.26 26.74 -5.13
C ASN A 247 6.49 27.65 -5.39
N HIS A 248 7.63 27.08 -5.82
CA HIS A 248 8.82 27.84 -6.20
C HIS A 248 8.77 28.34 -7.64
N ILE A 249 7.83 27.88 -8.46
CA ILE A 249 7.61 28.42 -9.81
C ILE A 249 6.60 29.56 -9.75
N ASP A 250 5.54 29.39 -8.95
CA ASP A 250 4.44 30.37 -8.85
C ASP A 250 4.78 31.58 -7.95
N GLY A 251 5.82 31.47 -7.12
CA GLY A 251 6.19 32.53 -6.18
C GLY A 251 6.90 33.70 -6.88
N PRO A 252 6.50 34.96 -6.61
CA PRO A 252 7.00 36.14 -7.32
C PRO A 252 8.48 36.45 -7.07
N GLU A 253 9.07 35.90 -6.01
CA GLU A 253 10.50 36.07 -5.67
C GLU A 253 11.41 35.02 -6.33
N TYR A 254 10.84 33.96 -6.92
CA TYR A 254 11.61 32.84 -7.43
C TYR A 254 11.85 32.94 -8.93
N LYS A 255 13.04 32.51 -9.36
CA LYS A 255 13.49 32.57 -10.76
C LYS A 255 13.28 31.26 -11.51
N LEU A 256 12.96 30.18 -10.79
CA LEU A 256 12.74 28.85 -11.33
C LEU A 256 11.51 28.84 -12.24
N GLN A 257 11.67 28.36 -13.47
CA GLN A 257 10.57 28.16 -14.42
C GLN A 257 10.22 26.68 -14.55
N GLN A 258 9.02 26.37 -15.05
CA GLN A 258 8.60 24.99 -15.33
C GLN A 258 9.53 24.29 -16.32
N GLU A 259 10.06 25.03 -17.29
CA GLU A 259 11.02 24.53 -18.28
C GLU A 259 12.40 24.23 -17.69
N ASP A 260 12.73 24.71 -16.49
CA ASP A 260 14.01 24.46 -15.84
C ASP A 260 14.03 23.10 -15.11
N VAL A 261 12.87 22.44 -14.97
CA VAL A 261 12.69 21.21 -14.19
C VAL A 261 12.39 20.01 -15.09
N ASP A 262 13.19 18.95 -14.95
CA ASP A 262 12.96 17.65 -15.60
C ASP A 262 12.50 16.59 -14.58
N ASP A 263 11.87 15.50 -15.05
CA ASP A 263 11.52 14.33 -14.22
C ASP A 263 12.69 13.79 -13.39
N ARG A 264 13.90 13.80 -13.95
CA ARG A 264 15.13 13.37 -13.26
C ARG A 264 15.43 14.24 -12.03
N MET A 265 15.09 15.52 -12.06
CA MET A 265 15.27 16.42 -10.92
C MET A 265 14.22 16.15 -9.85
N ILE A 266 12.97 15.86 -10.25
CA ILE A 266 11.89 15.49 -9.34
C ILE A 266 12.26 14.21 -8.59
N ASP A 267 12.72 13.18 -9.31
CA ASP A 267 13.19 11.93 -8.72
C ASP A 267 14.35 12.17 -7.75
N PHE A 268 15.29 13.03 -8.13
CA PHE A 268 16.45 13.33 -7.30
C PHE A 268 16.08 14.10 -6.03
N LEU A 269 15.21 15.12 -6.14
CA LEU A 269 14.69 15.87 -5.01
C LEU A 269 13.85 14.99 -4.07
N SER A 270 13.10 14.03 -4.62
CA SER A 270 12.31 13.07 -3.82
C SER A 270 13.16 12.16 -2.93
N TRP A 271 14.46 12.06 -3.21
CA TRP A 271 15.39 11.27 -2.41
C TRP A 271 15.90 12.00 -1.15
N PHE A 272 15.66 13.31 -1.06
CA PHE A 272 15.92 14.09 0.14
C PHE A 272 14.67 14.22 1.02
N ASP A 273 14.88 14.61 2.26
CA ASP A 273 13.81 15.12 3.11
C ASP A 273 13.34 16.49 2.61
N TYR A 274 12.17 16.92 3.09
CA TYR A 274 11.50 18.13 2.63
C TYR A 274 12.36 19.39 2.82
N GLU A 275 13.05 19.51 3.96
CA GLU A 275 13.87 20.70 4.27
C GLU A 275 15.09 20.79 3.36
N THR A 276 15.78 19.66 3.14
CA THR A 276 16.94 19.63 2.25
C THR A 276 16.56 19.88 0.79
N ALA A 277 15.42 19.34 0.33
CA ALA A 277 14.89 19.64 -1.00
C ALA A 277 14.57 21.12 -1.17
N LYS A 278 13.98 21.76 -0.15
CA LYS A 278 13.72 23.20 -0.13
C LYS A 278 15.01 24.01 -0.23
N LYS A 279 16.02 23.69 0.60
CA LYS A 279 17.33 24.36 0.55
C LYS A 279 17.99 24.29 -0.83
N ALA A 280 17.86 23.15 -1.52
CA ALA A 280 18.41 22.99 -2.87
C ALA A 280 17.71 23.89 -3.90
N LEU A 281 16.40 24.07 -3.78
CA LEU A 281 15.63 25.01 -4.61
C LEU A 281 15.97 26.46 -4.28
N ASP A 282 16.11 26.80 -3.00
CA ASP A 282 16.53 28.12 -2.54
C ASP A 282 17.94 28.47 -3.07
N GLU A 283 18.88 27.52 -3.04
CA GLU A 283 20.23 27.72 -3.59
C GLU A 283 20.20 27.94 -5.11
N TYR A 284 19.35 27.21 -5.84
CA TYR A 284 19.16 27.47 -7.26
C TYR A 284 18.68 28.90 -7.51
N ASN A 285 17.65 29.35 -6.79
CA ASN A 285 17.10 30.70 -6.93
C ASN A 285 18.13 31.79 -6.56
N ARG A 286 18.99 31.53 -5.56
CA ARG A 286 20.08 32.43 -5.18
C ARG A 286 21.16 32.52 -6.28
N CYS A 287 21.51 31.39 -6.89
CA CYS A 287 22.68 31.28 -7.76
C CYS A 287 22.36 31.49 -9.25
N VAL A 288 21.10 31.31 -9.67
CA VAL A 288 20.73 31.46 -11.08
C VAL A 288 20.80 32.93 -11.51
N ARG A 289 21.55 33.16 -12.59
CA ARG A 289 21.73 34.46 -13.26
C ARG A 289 21.24 34.33 -14.70
N ASP A 290 20.89 35.46 -15.32
CA ASP A 290 20.39 35.48 -16.70
C ASP A 290 21.41 34.99 -17.73
N SER A 291 22.70 34.96 -17.36
CA SER A 291 23.79 34.41 -18.18
C SER A 291 23.81 32.88 -18.26
N VAL A 292 23.00 32.17 -17.46
CA VAL A 292 22.99 30.70 -17.46
C VAL A 292 22.20 30.20 -18.66
N ILE A 293 22.92 29.69 -19.66
CA ILE A 293 22.33 29.16 -20.91
C ILE A 293 21.60 27.84 -20.65
N ASN A 294 22.24 26.89 -19.98
CA ASN A 294 21.64 25.58 -19.68
C ASN A 294 21.24 25.49 -18.20
N ARG A 295 20.09 26.07 -17.88
CA ARG A 295 19.52 26.11 -16.54
C ARG A 295 19.26 24.72 -15.96
N LYS A 296 18.83 23.76 -16.79
CA LYS A 296 18.64 22.36 -16.39
C LYS A 296 19.93 21.71 -15.90
N ALA A 297 21.00 21.81 -16.70
CA ALA A 297 22.29 21.23 -16.33
C ALA A 297 22.87 21.92 -15.09
N PHE A 298 22.71 23.24 -14.98
CA PHE A 298 23.12 24.01 -13.81
C PHE A 298 22.40 23.53 -12.54
N PHE A 299 21.07 23.39 -12.59
CA PHE A 299 20.29 22.92 -11.46
C PHE A 299 20.68 21.49 -11.06
N MET A 300 20.82 20.58 -12.03
CA MET A 300 21.32 19.23 -11.78
C MET A 300 22.72 19.23 -11.12
N GLY A 301 23.58 20.20 -11.44
CA GLY A 301 24.88 20.39 -10.80
C GLY A 301 24.75 20.73 -9.31
N ILE A 302 23.84 21.63 -8.96
CA ILE A 302 23.50 21.97 -7.56
C ILE A 302 22.99 20.72 -6.84
N LEU A 303 22.00 20.03 -7.41
CA LEU A 303 21.43 18.82 -6.82
C LEU A 303 22.51 17.74 -6.55
N LYS A 304 23.41 17.49 -7.51
CA LYS A 304 24.51 16.53 -7.33
C LYS A 304 25.43 16.90 -6.16
N ARG A 305 25.68 18.19 -5.93
CA ARG A 305 26.45 18.68 -4.78
C ARG A 305 25.73 18.39 -3.47
N PHE A 306 24.44 18.72 -3.38
CA PHE A 306 23.61 18.40 -2.20
C PHE A 306 23.58 16.92 -1.88
N ARG A 307 23.66 16.03 -2.86
CA ARG A 307 23.74 14.58 -2.60
C ARG A 307 25.04 14.16 -1.92
N GLN A 308 26.14 14.86 -2.19
CA GLN A 308 27.44 14.55 -1.61
C GLN A 308 27.58 15.15 -0.21
N THR A 309 27.03 16.35 -0.02
CA THR A 309 27.12 17.10 1.23
C THR A 309 25.93 16.90 2.16
N ASP A 310 24.87 16.25 1.68
CA ASP A 310 23.55 16.17 2.32
C ASP A 310 23.00 17.55 2.74
N GLY A 311 23.36 18.61 2.02
CA GLY A 311 22.94 19.99 2.32
C GLY A 311 23.64 20.63 3.53
N VAL A 312 24.76 20.06 3.99
CA VAL A 312 25.68 20.68 4.94
C VAL A 312 26.81 21.32 4.13
N GLU A 313 26.79 22.64 3.97
CA GLU A 313 27.91 23.40 3.39
C GLU A 313 29.19 23.26 4.24
#